data_AF-A0A7C7RLK7-F1
#
_entry.id   AF-A0A7C7RLK7-F1
#
_cell.length_a   1.000
_cell.length_b   1.000
_cell.length_c   1.000
_cell.angle_alpha   90.00
_cell.angle_beta   90.00
_cell.angle_gamma   90.00
#
_symmetry.space_group_name_H-M   'P 1'
#
loop_
_entity.id
_entity.type
_entity.pdbx_description
1 polymer ?
#
loop_
_entity_poly.entity_id
_entity_poly.type
_entity_poly.pdbx_seq_one_letter_code
_entity_poly.pdbx_strand_id
1 'polypeptide(L)'
;MGLHKNLFYNAKRMELSAIPLILRSLFRHLCQNILMVVQIKILVPSKMLFGAEICVEGGLDIRSILLNLASKYGEEFVTRVYDPVKDQLKPWIVILRNGRSIDFMKGKSTELRDGDRLVIMTITAGG
;
A
#
# COMPACT_ATOMS: atom_id res chain seq x y z
N MET A 1 -16.60 -16.49 -4.19
CA MET A 1 -15.37 -15.68 -4.38
C MET A 1 -14.36 -15.90 -3.22
N GLY A 2 -14.07 -17.17 -2.89
CA GLY A 2 -13.27 -17.55 -1.71
C GLY A 2 -12.15 -18.58 -1.97
N LEU A 3 -12.11 -19.20 -3.16
CA LEU A 3 -11.07 -20.17 -3.51
C LEU A 3 -9.70 -19.52 -3.79
N HIS A 4 -9.67 -18.34 -4.43
CA HIS A 4 -8.41 -17.69 -4.80
C HIS A 4 -7.56 -17.25 -3.60
N LYS A 5 -8.21 -16.81 -2.50
CA LYS A 5 -7.51 -16.43 -1.26
C LYS A 5 -6.92 -17.65 -0.54
N ASN A 6 -7.58 -18.81 -0.62
CA ASN A 6 -7.17 -20.04 0.04
C ASN A 6 -5.99 -20.73 -0.67
N LEU A 7 -5.96 -20.71 -2.01
CA LEU A 7 -4.81 -21.20 -2.78
C LEU A 7 -3.54 -20.36 -2.52
N PHE A 8 -3.68 -19.04 -2.40
CA PHE A 8 -2.56 -18.15 -2.09
C PHE A 8 -2.01 -18.33 -0.67
N TYR A 9 -2.90 -18.51 0.31
CA TYR A 9 -2.48 -18.77 1.70
C TYR A 9 -1.71 -20.09 1.83
N ASN A 10 -2.13 -21.12 1.08
CA ASN A 10 -1.43 -22.40 1.04
C ASN A 10 -0.07 -22.32 0.29
N ALA A 11 0.03 -21.48 -0.75
CA ALA A 11 1.28 -21.29 -1.49
C ALA A 11 2.40 -20.64 -0.66
N LYS A 12 2.06 -19.75 0.30
CA LYS A 12 3.03 -19.11 1.22
C LYS A 12 3.62 -20.07 2.26
N ARG A 13 3.00 -21.26 2.44
CA ARG A 13 3.46 -22.35 3.33
C ARG A 13 4.25 -23.45 2.61
N MET A 14 4.29 -23.43 1.27
CA MET A 14 5.12 -24.35 0.51
C MET A 14 6.56 -23.85 0.52
N GLU A 15 7.47 -24.65 1.09
CA GLU A 15 8.89 -24.50 0.80
C GLU A 15 9.09 -24.55 -0.73
N LEU A 16 9.87 -23.62 -1.28
CA LEU A 16 10.21 -23.52 -2.72
C LEU A 16 10.81 -24.84 -3.29
N SER A 17 11.20 -25.77 -2.42
CA SER A 17 11.64 -27.13 -2.73
C SER A 17 10.54 -28.00 -3.34
N ALA A 18 9.26 -27.76 -3.04
CA ALA A 18 8.13 -28.61 -3.45
C ALA A 18 7.49 -28.25 -4.81
N ILE A 19 7.92 -27.16 -5.46
CA ILE A 19 7.36 -26.69 -6.73
C ILE A 19 8.02 -27.41 -7.92
N PRO A 20 7.26 -28.11 -8.79
CA PRO A 20 7.80 -28.76 -9.99
C PRO A 20 8.58 -27.77 -10.87
N LEU A 21 9.75 -28.20 -11.39
CA LEU A 21 10.66 -27.37 -12.19
C LEU A 21 9.98 -26.63 -13.36
N ILE A 22 8.95 -27.22 -13.95
CA ILE A 22 8.18 -26.66 -15.08
C ILE A 22 7.31 -25.47 -14.64
N LEU A 23 6.75 -25.53 -13.43
CA LEU A 23 5.97 -24.45 -12.84
C LEU A 23 6.86 -23.37 -12.21
N ARG A 24 8.16 -23.63 -11.98
CA ARG A 24 9.06 -22.60 -11.41
C ARG A 24 9.21 -21.39 -12.31
N SER A 25 9.21 -21.55 -13.64
CA SER A 25 9.29 -20.41 -14.58
C SER A 25 7.99 -19.59 -14.53
N LEU A 26 6.84 -20.26 -14.57
CA LEU A 26 5.52 -19.62 -14.48
C LEU A 26 5.30 -18.96 -13.11
N PHE A 27 5.71 -19.61 -12.02
CA PHE A 27 5.62 -19.10 -10.65
C PHE A 27 6.60 -17.94 -10.44
N ARG A 28 7.78 -17.96 -11.07
CA ARG A 28 8.72 -16.82 -11.05
C ARG A 28 8.15 -15.63 -11.83
N HIS A 29 7.49 -15.84 -12.97
CA HIS A 29 6.78 -14.79 -13.72
C HIS A 29 5.50 -14.28 -13.00
N LEU A 30 4.77 -15.16 -12.32
CA LEU A 30 3.60 -14.82 -11.50
C LEU A 30 4.00 -14.08 -10.23
N CYS A 31 5.08 -14.49 -9.56
CA CYS A 31 5.63 -13.80 -8.39
C CYS A 31 6.29 -12.47 -8.75
N GLN A 32 6.98 -12.36 -9.90
CA GLN A 32 7.56 -11.10 -10.38
C GLN A 32 6.48 -10.05 -10.74
N ASN A 33 5.26 -10.46 -11.05
CA ASN A 33 4.13 -9.55 -11.26
C ASN A 33 3.34 -9.22 -9.97
N ILE A 34 3.66 -9.83 -8.83
CA ILE A 34 2.81 -9.78 -7.61
C ILE A 34 3.53 -9.24 -6.39
N LEU A 35 4.87 -9.19 -6.38
CA LEU A 35 5.65 -8.60 -5.30
C LEU A 35 6.11 -7.18 -5.65
N MET A 36 5.16 -6.27 -5.84
CA MET A 36 5.46 -4.84 -5.91
C MET A 36 5.71 -4.34 -4.49
N VAL A 37 6.89 -3.76 -4.25
CA VAL A 37 7.26 -3.15 -2.98
C VAL A 37 7.19 -1.64 -3.12
N VAL A 38 6.25 -1.04 -2.40
CA VAL A 38 6.16 0.42 -2.26
C VAL A 38 6.66 0.80 -0.88
N GLN A 39 7.56 1.78 -0.83
CA GLN A 39 8.05 2.35 0.42
C GLN A 39 7.09 3.46 0.85
N ILE A 40 6.43 3.29 1.99
CA ILE A 40 5.52 4.29 2.53
C ILE A 40 6.13 4.93 3.76
N LYS A 41 6.25 6.26 3.75
CA LYS A 41 6.64 7.06 4.91
C LYS A 41 5.46 7.87 5.41
N ILE A 42 5.09 7.68 6.68
CA ILE A 42 3.97 8.40 7.30
C ILE A 42 4.51 9.45 8.28
N LEU A 43 4.19 10.71 8.00
CA LEU A 43 4.60 11.89 8.75
C LEU A 43 3.36 12.63 9.24
N VAL A 44 2.58 11.93 10.06
CA VAL A 44 1.35 12.43 10.67
C VAL A 44 1.55 12.43 12.18
N PRO A 45 1.14 13.49 12.92
CA PRO A 45 1.18 13.51 14.37
C PRO A 45 0.30 12.38 14.95
N SER A 46 0.90 11.23 15.23
CA SER A 46 0.26 10.00 15.72
C SER A 46 1.32 9.17 16.42
N LYS A 47 1.02 8.64 17.61
CA LYS A 47 1.98 7.81 18.35
C LYS A 47 2.30 6.50 17.62
N MET A 48 1.37 5.99 16.82
CA MET A 48 1.49 4.71 16.13
C MET A 48 2.06 4.85 14.71
N LEU A 49 1.83 5.99 14.03
CA LEU A 49 2.13 6.15 12.61
C LEU A 49 3.38 7.01 12.34
N PHE A 50 3.92 7.71 13.34
CA PHE A 50 5.02 8.65 13.14
C PHE A 50 6.32 7.95 12.75
N GLY A 51 6.85 8.27 11.56
CA GLY A 51 8.13 7.76 11.08
C GLY A 51 8.11 6.31 10.62
N ALA A 52 6.92 5.71 10.46
CA ALA A 52 6.80 4.34 9.98
C ALA A 52 7.23 4.25 8.50
N GLU A 53 8.18 3.36 8.22
CA GLU A 53 8.50 2.88 6.88
C GLU A 53 7.88 1.50 6.68
N ILE A 54 6.97 1.38 5.71
CA ILE A 54 6.23 0.15 5.48
C ILE A 54 6.45 -0.29 4.04
N CYS A 55 6.87 -1.54 3.86
CA CYS A 55 6.80 -2.25 2.59
C CYS A 55 5.45 -2.96 2.51
N VAL A 56 4.65 -2.67 1.48
CA VAL A 56 3.34 -3.29 1.28
C VAL A 56 3.36 -4.11 0.00
N GLU A 57 2.95 -5.39 0.09
CA GLU A 57 2.66 -6.24 -1.08
C GLU A 57 1.40 -5.67 -1.78
N GLY A 58 1.52 -5.39 -3.09
CA GLY A 58 0.75 -4.36 -3.78
C GLY A 58 -0.78 -4.46 -3.84
N GLY A 59 -1.41 -3.28 -3.85
CA GLY A 59 -2.59 -2.95 -4.65
C GLY A 59 -2.19 -1.99 -5.77
N LEU A 60 -2.91 -1.99 -6.90
CA LEU A 60 -2.48 -1.30 -8.13
C LEU A 60 -2.40 0.23 -8.00
N ASP A 61 -3.12 0.82 -7.04
CA ASP A 61 -3.26 2.27 -6.89
C ASP A 61 -3.17 2.75 -5.42
N ILE A 62 -3.07 4.06 -5.25
CA ILE A 62 -2.98 4.70 -3.94
C ILE A 62 -4.22 4.42 -3.09
N ARG A 63 -5.42 4.37 -3.68
CA ARG A 63 -6.67 4.02 -2.98
C ARG A 63 -6.56 2.66 -2.30
N SER A 64 -6.06 1.65 -3.00
CA SER A 64 -5.88 0.30 -2.46
C SER A 64 -4.91 0.30 -1.27
N ILE A 65 -3.83 1.08 -1.35
CA ILE A 65 -2.91 1.27 -0.22
C ILE A 65 -3.61 1.93 0.97
N LEU A 66 -4.38 2.99 0.75
CA LEU A 66 -5.11 3.69 1.81
C LEU A 66 -6.14 2.79 2.50
N LEU A 67 -6.86 1.94 1.73
CA LEU A 67 -7.78 0.94 2.27
C LEU A 67 -7.05 -0.09 3.13
N ASN A 68 -5.90 -0.59 2.65
CA ASN A 68 -5.08 -1.55 3.40
C ASN A 68 -4.57 -0.95 4.71
N LEU A 69 -4.10 0.30 4.69
CA LEU A 69 -3.64 1.01 5.88
C LEU A 69 -4.79 1.27 6.86
N ALA A 70 -5.97 1.69 6.37
CA ALA A 70 -7.16 1.86 7.20
C ALA A 70 -7.60 0.55 7.86
N SER A 71 -7.57 -0.56 7.13
CA SER A 71 -7.87 -1.89 7.69
C SER A 71 -6.83 -2.35 8.71
N LYS A 72 -5.56 -1.97 8.55
CA LYS A 72 -4.45 -2.41 9.42
C LYS A 72 -4.36 -1.58 10.71
N TYR A 73 -4.53 -0.27 10.61
CA TYR A 73 -4.32 0.68 11.71
C TYR A 73 -5.63 1.17 12.33
N GLY A 74 -6.77 0.78 11.76
CA GLY A 74 -8.09 1.02 12.32
C GLY A 74 -8.44 2.50 12.46
N GLU A 75 -9.19 2.80 13.52
CA GLU A 75 -9.83 4.11 13.74
C GLU A 75 -8.83 5.28 13.77
N GLU A 76 -7.60 5.06 14.26
CA GLU A 76 -6.59 6.13 14.32
C GLU A 76 -6.21 6.61 12.92
N PHE A 77 -5.98 5.70 11.98
CA PHE A 77 -5.69 6.04 10.58
C PHE A 77 -6.92 6.65 9.90
N VAL A 78 -8.11 6.10 10.18
CA VAL A 78 -9.36 6.59 9.59
C VAL A 78 -9.66 8.04 9.99
N THR A 79 -9.45 8.36 11.27
CA THR A 79 -9.75 9.68 11.83
C THR A 79 -8.72 10.73 11.41
N ARG A 80 -7.46 10.33 11.20
CA ARG A 80 -6.38 11.29 10.92
C ARG A 80 -6.01 11.41 9.44
N VAL A 81 -6.21 10.35 8.66
CA VAL A 81 -5.65 10.23 7.30
C VAL A 81 -6.72 10.07 6.23
N TYR A 82 -7.49 8.99 6.28
CA TYR A 82 -8.37 8.60 5.17
C TYR A 82 -9.63 7.88 5.67
N ASP A 83 -10.80 8.40 5.32
CA ASP A 83 -12.10 7.80 5.57
C ASP A 83 -12.46 6.83 4.42
N PRO A 84 -12.45 5.49 4.65
CA PRO A 84 -12.74 4.51 3.61
C PRO A 84 -14.23 4.44 3.23
N VAL A 85 -15.13 4.90 4.10
CA VAL A 85 -16.58 4.90 3.84
C VAL A 85 -16.94 6.04 2.90
N LYS A 86 -16.36 7.22 3.14
CA LYS A 86 -16.56 8.41 2.30
C LYS A 86 -15.58 8.48 1.13
N ASP A 87 -14.58 7.61 1.10
CA ASP A 87 -13.46 7.65 0.17
C ASP A 87 -12.74 9.02 0.15
N GLN A 88 -12.50 9.58 1.34
CA GLN A 88 -12.00 10.95 1.49
C GLN A 88 -10.73 11.01 2.30
N LEU A 89 -9.73 11.73 1.79
CA LEU A 89 -8.58 12.16 2.58
C LEU A 89 -9.02 13.26 3.55
N LYS A 90 -8.38 13.32 4.72
CA LYS A 90 -8.58 14.48 5.60
C LYS A 90 -8.00 15.74 4.94
N PRO A 91 -8.62 16.92 5.12
CA PRO A 91 -8.22 18.14 4.41
C PRO A 91 -6.76 18.56 4.64
N TRP A 92 -6.20 18.20 5.79
CA TRP A 92 -4.82 18.50 6.17
C TRP A 92 -3.81 17.46 5.68
N ILE A 93 -4.22 16.45 4.91
CA ILE A 93 -3.34 15.38 4.43
C ILE A 93 -2.93 15.63 2.99
N VAL A 94 -1.63 15.52 2.75
CA VAL A 94 -1.02 15.51 1.42
C VAL A 94 -0.36 14.16 1.20
N ILE A 95 -0.53 13.62 0.00
CA ILE A 95 0.14 12.41 -0.45
C ILE A 95 1.05 12.75 -1.62
N LEU A 96 2.32 12.36 -1.50
CA LEU A 96 3.32 12.51 -2.53
C LEU A 96 3.72 11.14 -3.06
N ARG A 97 3.75 11.00 -4.38
CA ARG A 97 4.42 9.88 -5.05
C ARG A 97 5.72 10.39 -5.66
N ASN A 98 6.84 9.82 -5.24
CA ASN A 98 8.18 10.21 -5.69
C ASN A 98 8.41 11.74 -5.63
N GLY A 99 7.89 12.40 -4.58
CA GLY A 99 8.00 13.84 -4.36
C GLY A 99 6.96 14.72 -5.07
N ARG A 100 6.06 14.14 -5.90
CA ARG A 100 4.99 14.89 -6.59
C ARG A 100 3.63 14.65 -5.94
N SER A 101 2.86 15.71 -5.70
CA SER A 101 1.50 15.57 -5.16
C SER A 101 0.59 14.83 -6.13
N ILE A 102 -0.20 13.90 -5.58
CA ILE A 102 -1.15 13.08 -6.32
C ILE A 102 -2.33 13.89 -6.87
N ASP A 103 -2.57 15.08 -6.30
CA ASP A 103 -3.62 16.00 -6.75
C ASP A 103 -3.33 16.56 -8.15
N PHE A 104 -2.05 16.63 -8.54
CA PHE A 104 -1.61 16.97 -9.90
C PHE A 104 -1.46 15.74 -10.80
N MET A 105 -2.03 14.60 -10.40
CA MET A 105 -2.00 13.31 -11.10
C MET A 105 -3.43 12.77 -11.27
N LYS A 106 -3.65 11.47 -11.00
CA LYS A 106 -4.98 10.84 -11.01
C LYS A 106 -5.57 10.74 -9.59
N GLY A 107 -5.09 11.55 -8.65
CA GLY A 107 -5.47 11.48 -7.24
C GLY A 107 -5.23 10.08 -6.66
N LYS A 108 -6.21 9.56 -5.91
CA LYS A 108 -6.15 8.22 -5.30
C LYS A 108 -6.12 7.09 -6.34
N SER A 109 -6.53 7.34 -7.58
CA SER A 109 -6.44 6.37 -8.69
C SER A 109 -5.07 6.39 -9.38
N THR A 110 -4.09 7.11 -8.82
CA THR A 110 -2.71 7.06 -9.31
C THR A 110 -2.15 5.66 -9.10
N GLU A 111 -1.78 5.01 -10.20
CA GLU A 111 -1.17 3.68 -10.20
C GLU A 111 0.23 3.72 -9.57
N LEU A 112 0.58 2.69 -8.82
CA LEU A 112 1.89 2.52 -8.20
C LEU A 112 2.74 1.51 -8.97
N ARG A 113 4.06 1.66 -8.87
CA ARG A 113 5.05 0.78 -9.47
C ARG A 113 6.03 0.31 -8.41
N ASP A 114 6.71 -0.79 -8.71
CA ASP A 114 7.74 -1.33 -7.84
C ASP A 114 8.85 -0.30 -7.60
N GLY A 115 9.26 -0.17 -6.34
CA GLY A 115 10.23 0.83 -5.90
C GLY A 115 9.69 2.26 -5.76
N ASP A 116 8.40 2.50 -6.01
CA ASP A 116 7.81 3.81 -5.75
C ASP A 116 7.90 4.18 -4.26
N ARG A 117 8.08 5.47 -4.02
CA ARG A 117 8.06 6.06 -2.68
C ARG A 117 6.79 6.87 -2.51
N LEU A 118 6.01 6.51 -1.49
CA LEU A 118 4.86 7.27 -1.04
C LEU A 118 5.17 7.98 0.26
N VAL A 119 4.85 9.27 0.33
CA VAL A 119 4.87 10.04 1.56
C VAL A 119 3.44 10.48 1.87
N ILE A 120 2.96 10.13 3.06
CA ILE A 120 1.68 10.61 3.59
C ILE A 120 2.01 11.54 4.74
N MET A 121 1.68 12.83 4.61
CA MET A 121 2.05 13.83 5.60
C MET A 121 0.93 14.82 5.86
N THR A 122 0.97 15.44 7.04
CA THR A 122 0.11 16.59 7.32
C THR A 122 0.71 17.87 6.76
N ILE A 123 -0.12 18.77 6.26
CA ILE A 123 0.25 20.17 6.03
C ILE A 123 0.45 20.80 7.40
N THR A 124 1.69 21.15 7.73
CA THR A 124 2.02 22.00 8.87
C THR A 124 2.21 23.42 8.35
N ALA A 125 1.36 24.35 8.76
CA ALA A 125 1.65 25.77 8.57
C ALA A 125 2.85 26.12 9.46
N GLY A 126 4.01 26.33 8.83
CA GLY A 126 5.15 26.92 9.52
C GLY A 126 4.90 28.41 9.67
N GLY A 127 4.80 28.88 10.91
CA GLY A 127 4.97 30.29 11.25
C GLY A 127 6.45 30.61 11.42
#